data_AF-A0A640Y9J7-F1
#
_entry.id   AF-A0A640Y9J7-F1
#
_cell.length_a   1.000
_cell.length_b   1.000
_cell.length_c   1.000
_cell.angle_alpha   90.00
_cell.angle_beta   90.00
_cell.angle_gamma   90.00
#
_symmetry.space_group_name_H-M   'P 1'
#
loop_
_entity.id
_entity.type
_entity.pdbx_description
1 polymer ?
#
loop_
_entity_poly.entity_id
_entity_poly.type
_entity_poly.pdbx_seq_one_letter_code
_entity_poly.pdbx_strand_id
1 'polypeptide(L)' 'RAELSGAGIEPEYLEARDAEDLSPVEAFNGRPALIALAARLGDARLIDNVVVGATTDPGGQENR' A
#
# COMPACT_ATOMS: atom_id res chain seq x y z
N ARG A 1 4.77 -10.15 -4.67
CA ARG A 1 5.06 -11.17 -3.65
C ARG A 1 6.49 -11.72 -3.75
N ALA A 2 7.00 -12.07 -4.94
CA ALA A 2 8.38 -12.55 -5.11
C ALA A 2 9.44 -11.60 -4.52
N GLU A 3 9.31 -10.29 -4.75
CA GLU A 3 10.22 -9.28 -4.18
C GLU A 3 10.28 -9.30 -2.64
N LEU A 4 9.12 -9.38 -1.96
CA LEU A 4 9.05 -9.42 -0.50
C LEU A 4 9.69 -10.70 0.05
N SER A 5 9.39 -11.84 -0.57
CA SER A 5 9.96 -13.12 -0.15
C SER A 5 11.48 -13.18 -0.40
N GLY A 6 11.97 -12.59 -1.50
CA GLY A 6 13.40 -12.42 -1.75
C GLY A 6 14.11 -11.54 -0.71
N ALA A 7 13.38 -10.62 -0.08
CA ALA A 7 13.86 -9.82 1.05
C ALA A 7 13.65 -10.50 2.43
N GLY A 8 13.11 -11.73 2.47
CA GLY A 8 12.78 -12.43 3.72
C GLY A 8 11.58 -11.85 4.47
N ILE A 9 10.74 -11.08 3.77
CA ILE A 9 9.54 -10.43 4.32
C ILE A 9 8.32 -11.25 3.93
N GLU A 10 7.66 -11.83 4.93
CA GLU A 10 6.38 -12.53 4.76
C GLU A 10 5.25 -11.64 5.29
N PRO A 11 4.42 -11.03 4.40
CA PRO A 11 3.36 -10.13 4.81
C PRO A 11 2.20 -10.88 5.47
N GLU A 12 1.71 -10.33 6.59
CA GLU A 12 0.45 -10.73 7.22
C GLU A 12 -0.73 -10.43 6.28
N TYR A 13 -0.70 -9.26 5.65
CA TYR A 13 -1.61 -8.90 4.56
C TYR A 13 -0.94 -7.98 3.55
N LEU A 14 -1.41 -8.08 2.30
CA LEU A 14 -1.12 -7.16 1.21
C LEU A 14 -2.39 -7.03 0.38
N GLU A 15 -3.05 -5.88 0.46
CA GLU A 15 -4.38 -5.66 -0.10
C GLU A 15 -4.46 -4.33 -0.87
N ALA A 16 -5.32 -4.29 -1.89
CA ALA A 16 -5.68 -3.07 -2.61
C ALA A 16 -7.10 -2.65 -2.22
N ARG A 17 -7.26 -1.41 -1.76
CA ARG A 17 -8.52 -0.83 -1.29
C ARG A 17 -8.78 0.50 -2.00
N ASP A 18 -10.04 0.90 -2.13
CA ASP A 18 -10.38 2.23 -2.64
C ASP A 18 -9.80 3.27 -1.66
N ALA A 19 -9.16 4.31 -2.18
CA ALA A 19 -8.45 5.28 -1.35
C ALA A 19 -9.39 6.16 -0.51
N GLU A 20 -10.68 6.26 -0.87
CA GLU A 20 -11.65 7.12 -0.18
C GLU A 20 -12.42 6.35 0.90
N ASP A 21 -12.90 5.14 0.60
CA ASP A 21 -13.83 4.41 1.47
C ASP A 21 -13.32 3.05 1.97
N LEU A 22 -12.10 2.64 1.56
CA LEU A 22 -11.47 1.37 1.91
C LEU A 22 -12.23 0.12 1.45
N SER A 23 -13.19 0.26 0.54
CA SER A 23 -13.85 -0.88 -0.09
C SER A 23 -12.86 -1.72 -0.91
N PRO A 24 -13.12 -3.02 -1.11
CA PRO A 24 -12.27 -3.86 -1.95
C PRO A 24 -12.17 -3.30 -3.38
N VAL A 25 -10.96 -3.25 -3.93
CA VAL A 25 -10.76 -2.93 -5.36
C VAL A 25 -10.80 -4.23 -6.16
N GLU A 26 -11.85 -4.42 -6.95
CA GLU A 26 -11.97 -5.58 -7.86
C GLU A 26 -11.19 -5.39 -9.17
N ALA A 27 -11.01 -4.14 -9.61
CA ALA A 27 -10.25 -3.80 -10.81
C ALA A 27 -9.68 -2.38 -10.73
N PHE A 28 -8.51 -2.17 -11.33
CA PHE A 28 -7.95 -0.83 -11.52
C PHE A 28 -8.76 -0.10 -12.60
N ASN A 29 -9.62 0.82 -12.19
CA ASN A 29 -10.54 1.58 -13.07
C ASN A 29 -10.15 3.06 -13.20
N GLY A 30 -8.90 3.41 -12.87
CA GLY A 30 -8.41 4.79 -12.88
C GLY A 30 -8.75 5.61 -11.62
N ARG A 31 -9.46 5.03 -10.65
CA ARG A 31 -9.60 5.62 -9.32
C ARG A 31 -8.33 5.36 -8.48
N PRO A 32 -7.96 6.28 -7.57
CA PRO A 32 -6.86 6.04 -6.65
C PRO A 32 -7.12 4.81 -5.77
N ALA A 33 -6.12 3.94 -5.64
CA ALA A 33 -6.16 2.77 -4.79
C ALA A 33 -5.11 2.89 -3.68
N LEU A 34 -5.51 2.60 -2.44
CA LEU A 34 -4.62 2.42 -1.31
C LEU A 34 -4.09 0.97 -1.32
N ILE A 35 -2.79 0.82 -1.45
CA ILE A 35 -2.10 -0.45 -1.25
C ILE A 35 -1.68 -0.52 0.21
N ALA A 36 -2.25 -1.44 0.96
CA ALA A 36 -1.97 -1.63 2.38
C ALA A 36 -1.15 -2.90 2.61
N LEU A 37 -0.09 -2.79 3.40
CA LEU A 37 0.79 -3.91 3.76
C LEU A 37 1.04 -3.93 5.27
N ALA A 38 1.00 -5.13 5.84
CA ALA A 38 1.62 -5.39 7.14
C ALA A 38 2.53 -6.61 7.04
N ALA A 39 3.70 -6.51 7.66
CA ALA A 39 4.67 -7.61 7.73
C ALA A 39 5.44 -7.58 9.04
N ARG A 40 6.03 -8.72 9.39
CA ARG A 40 6.93 -8.85 10.53
C ARG A 40 8.38 -8.83 10.08
N LEU A 41 9.20 -8.03 10.75
CA LEU A 41 10.65 -8.01 10.59
C LEU A 41 11.29 -8.26 11.96
N GLY A 42 11.69 -9.51 12.21
CA GLY A 42 11.99 -9.96 13.58
C GLY A 42 10.75 -9.82 14.47
N ASP A 43 10.91 -9.20 15.63
CA ASP A 43 9.80 -8.94 16.56
C ASP A 43 8.95 -7.72 16.17
N ALA A 44 9.47 -6.83 15.31
CA ALA A 44 8.79 -5.62 14.93
C ALA A 44 7.66 -5.91 13.93
N ARG A 45 6.50 -5.29 14.16
CA ARG A 45 5.37 -5.28 13.22
C ARG A 45 5.36 -3.96 12.46
N LEU A 46 5.63 -4.04 11.17
CA LEU A 46 5.63 -2.89 10.27
C LEU A 46 4.30 -2.83 9.52
N ILE A 47 3.76 -1.63 9.42
CA ILE A 47 2.59 -1.33 8.59
C ILE A 47 3.00 -0.17 7.69
N ASP A 48 2.68 -0.28 6.42
CA ASP A 48 2.83 0.81 5.47
C ASP A 48 1.69 0.80 4.47
N ASN A 49 1.32 1.97 3.98
CA ASN A 49 0.32 2.11 2.94
C ASN A 49 0.76 3.16 1.91
N VAL A 50 0.47 2.92 0.63
CA VAL A 50 0.74 3.88 -0.44
C VAL A 50 -0.48 4.05 -1.33
N VAL A 51 -0.79 5.28 -1.74
CA VAL A 51 -1.85 5.56 -2.71
C VAL A 51 -1.26 5.54 -4.12
N VAL A 52 -1.87 4.76 -5.00
CA VAL A 52 -1.49 4.60 -6.41
C VAL A 52 -2.62 5.12 -7.29
N GLY A 53 -2.30 5.82 -8.39
CA GLY A 53 -3.31 6.36 -9.31
C GLY A 53 -3.88 7.72 -8.90
N ALA A 54 -3.48 8.26 -7.75
CA ALA A 54 -3.48 9.71 -7.59
C ALA A 54 -2.51 10.27 -8.63
N THR A 55 -2.96 11.17 -9.50
CA THR A 55 -2.06 11.98 -10.31
C THR A 55 -1.11 12.66 -9.32
N THR A 56 0.11 12.12 -9.18
CA THR A 56 1.12 12.70 -8.32
C THR A 56 1.36 14.10 -8.85
N ASP A 57 0.87 15.11 -8.13
CA ASP A 57 1.49 16.42 -8.22
C ASP A 57 2.94 16.22 -7.79
N PRO A 58 3.95 16.46 -8.65
CA PRO A 58 5.35 16.31 -8.29
C PRO A 58 5.78 17.28 -7.17
N GLY A 59 4.91 18.20 -6.74
CA GLY A 59 5.06 18.95 -5.48
C GLY A 59 4.50 18.16 -4.30
N GLY A 60 5.36 17.40 -3.61
CA GLY A 60 5.02 16.80 -2.33
C GLY A 60 4.37 17.82 -1.40
N GLN A 61 3.23 17.47 -0.80
CA GLN A 61 2.67 18.22 0.32
C GLN A 61 3.68 18.13 1.47
N GLU A 62 4.47 19.20 1.58
CA GLU A 62 5.28 19.52 2.74
C GLU A 62 4.34 19.59 3.94
N ASN A 63 4.63 18.75 4.94
CA ASN A 63 3.97 18.67 6.25
C ASN A 63 3.45 20.03 6.75
N ARG A 64 2.12 20.18 6.86
CA ARG A 64 1.47 21.17 7.72
C ARG A 64 0.67 20.46 8.80
#